data_AF-B8DM14-F1
#
_entry.id   AF-B8DM14-F1
#
_cell.length_a   1.000
_cell.length_b   1.000
_cell.length_c   1.000
_cell.angle_alpha   90.00
_cell.angle_beta   90.00
_cell.angle_gamma   90.00
#
_symmetry.space_group_name_H-M   'P 1'
#
loop_
_entity.id
_entity.type
_entity.pdbx_description
1 polymer ?
#
loop_
_entity_poly.entity_id
_entity_poly.type
_entity_poly.pdbx_seq_one_letter_code
_entity_poly.pdbx_strand_id
1 'polypeptide(L)'
;MFALLFLQRDCVGCGFCCAKAQCPPGREAYGDRRRCPGLFWDGARYRCRLVMTDAQVAAVLQVGEGCCRPLNRWRKDVRERVKPL
;
A
#
# COMPACT_ATOMS: atom_id res chain seq x y z
N MET A 1 -4.17 -11.10 31.82
CA MET A 1 -3.98 -9.73 31.28
C MET A 1 -4.51 -9.73 29.85
N PHE A 2 -5.76 -9.30 29.66
CA PHE A 2 -6.46 -9.28 28.38
C PHE A 2 -5.85 -8.18 27.49
N ALA A 3 -4.80 -8.49 26.74
CA ALA A 3 -4.41 -7.66 25.62
C ALA A 3 -5.34 -8.01 24.47
N LEU A 4 -6.29 -7.12 24.18
CA LEU A 4 -6.92 -7.01 22.88
C LEU A 4 -5.80 -7.07 21.84
N LEU A 5 -5.61 -8.24 21.23
CA LEU A 5 -4.89 -8.40 19.97
C LEU A 5 -5.69 -7.57 18.96
N PHE A 6 -5.42 -6.26 18.95
CA PHE A 6 -5.80 -5.37 17.87
C PHE A 6 -5.46 -6.12 16.59
N LEU A 7 -6.42 -6.21 15.69
CA LEU A 7 -6.45 -7.07 14.50
C LEU A 7 -5.36 -6.65 13.48
N GLN A 8 -4.10 -6.61 13.90
CA GLN A 8 -2.97 -6.16 13.14
C GLN A 8 -2.62 -7.30 12.20
N ARG A 9 -2.99 -7.09 10.95
CA ARG A 9 -2.75 -8.03 9.85
C ARG A 9 -1.72 -7.42 8.94
N ASP A 10 -0.81 -8.24 8.43
CA ASP A 10 0.25 -7.79 7.51
C ASP A 10 -0.32 -7.15 6.25
N CYS A 11 0.40 -6.22 5.65
CA CYS A 11 0.06 -5.72 4.33
C CYS A 11 0.23 -6.86 3.29
N VAL A 12 -0.86 -7.26 2.65
CA VAL A 12 -0.85 -8.32 1.62
C VAL A 12 -0.69 -7.78 0.19
N GLY A 13 -0.38 -6.49 0.03
CA GLY A 13 -0.25 -5.87 -1.29
C GLY A 13 -1.56 -5.85 -2.09
N CYS A 14 -2.72 -5.74 -1.43
CA CYS A 14 -4.01 -5.68 -2.12
C CYS A 14 -4.23 -4.39 -2.94
N GLY A 15 -3.40 -3.36 -2.75
CA GLY A 15 -3.50 -2.08 -3.46
C GLY A 15 -4.59 -1.13 -2.95
N PHE A 16 -5.43 -1.53 -1.99
CA PHE A 16 -6.58 -0.72 -1.55
C PHE A 16 -6.21 0.69 -1.07
N CYS A 17 -5.27 0.82 -0.11
CA CYS A 17 -4.88 2.13 0.42
C CYS A 17 -4.30 3.03 -0.70
N CYS A 18 -3.44 2.47 -1.57
CA CYS A 18 -2.80 3.21 -2.68
C CYS A 18 -3.77 3.60 -3.80
N ALA A 19 -4.80 2.78 -4.06
CA ALA A 19 -5.82 3.07 -5.06
C ALA A 19 -6.85 4.13 -4.60
N LYS A 20 -6.99 4.32 -3.28
CA LYS A 20 -7.95 5.26 -2.70
C LYS A 20 -7.35 6.63 -2.44
N ALA A 21 -6.09 6.71 -2.06
CA ALA A 21 -5.40 7.97 -1.82
C ALA A 21 -3.91 7.86 -2.14
N GLN A 22 -3.37 8.86 -2.83
CA GLN A 22 -1.94 9.00 -3.03
C GLN A 22 -1.30 9.42 -1.70
N CYS A 23 -0.26 8.69 -1.27
CA CYS A 23 0.48 9.02 -0.05
C CYS A 23 1.31 10.31 -0.23
N PRO A 24 1.72 10.98 0.86
CA PRO A 24 2.56 12.18 0.77
C PRO A 24 3.85 11.98 -0.05
N PRO A 25 4.65 10.91 0.15
CA PRO A 25 5.84 10.67 -0.69
C PRO A 25 5.50 10.47 -2.17
N GLY A 26 4.36 9.86 -2.46
CA GLY A 26 3.89 9.68 -3.83
C GLY A 26 3.46 11.00 -4.48
N ARG A 27 2.89 11.93 -3.72
CA ARG A 27 2.54 13.28 -4.21
C ARG A 27 3.78 14.13 -4.43
N GLU A 28 4.73 14.05 -3.52
CA GLU A 28 6.02 14.74 -3.66
C GLU A 28 6.79 14.26 -4.90
N ALA A 29 6.87 12.94 -5.11
CA ALA A 29 7.60 12.39 -6.26
C ALA A 29 6.90 12.56 -7.61
N TYR A 30 5.56 12.55 -7.66
CA TYR A 30 4.81 12.45 -8.92
C TYR A 30 3.78 13.56 -9.17
N GLY A 31 3.66 14.52 -8.25
CA GLY A 31 2.57 15.48 -8.18
C GLY A 31 1.23 14.82 -7.81
N ASP A 32 0.17 15.63 -7.76
CA ASP A 32 -1.19 15.15 -7.52
C ASP A 32 -1.68 14.34 -8.72
N ARG A 33 -1.85 13.03 -8.50
CA ARG A 33 -2.31 12.09 -9.51
C ARG A 33 -3.51 11.32 -9.01
N ARG A 34 -4.50 11.13 -9.88
CA ARG A 34 -5.63 10.23 -9.64
C ARG A 34 -5.18 8.78 -9.37
N ARG A 35 -4.02 8.39 -9.92
CA ARG A 35 -3.39 7.08 -9.76
C ARG A 35 -1.89 7.28 -9.59
N CYS A 36 -1.35 6.78 -8.47
CA CYS A 36 0.08 6.90 -8.17
C CYS A 36 0.92 6.09 -9.17
N PRO A 37 1.83 6.71 -9.95
CA PRO A 37 2.71 6.00 -10.89
C PRO A 37 3.66 5.00 -10.22
N GLY A 38 3.94 5.21 -8.93
CA GLY A 38 4.76 4.28 -8.14
C GLY A 38 4.06 2.96 -7.83
N LEU A 39 2.73 2.86 -7.96
CA LEU A 39 1.98 1.62 -7.70
C LEU A 39 1.97 0.73 -8.94
N PHE A 40 2.50 -0.48 -8.84
CA PHE A 40 2.49 -1.44 -9.94
C PHE A 40 2.11 -2.85 -9.46
N TRP A 41 1.56 -3.64 -10.38
CA TRP A 41 1.27 -5.05 -10.17
C TRP A 41 2.51 -5.88 -10.50
N ASP A 42 2.93 -6.79 -9.60
CA ASP A 42 4.13 -7.63 -9.78
C ASP A 42 3.82 -9.03 -10.34
N GLY A 43 2.56 -9.30 -10.71
CA GLY A 43 2.08 -10.62 -11.12
C GLY A 43 1.29 -11.34 -10.01
N ALA A 44 1.51 -11.00 -8.74
CA ALA A 44 0.83 -11.61 -7.60
C ALA A 44 0.18 -10.59 -6.65
N ARG A 45 0.76 -9.39 -6.51
CA ARG A 45 0.29 -8.32 -5.63
C ARG A 45 0.77 -6.96 -6.10
N TYR A 46 0.23 -5.91 -5.49
CA TYR A 46 0.73 -4.56 -5.69
C TYR A 46 2.01 -4.30 -4.91
N ARG A 47 2.98 -3.68 -5.58
CA ARG A 47 4.21 -3.14 -5.00
C ARG A 47 4.33 -1.64 -5.28
N CYS A 48 5.16 -0.97 -4.48
CA CYS A 48 5.43 0.45 -4.59
C CYS A 48 6.89 0.67 -5.00
N ARG A 49 7.13 1.33 -6.14
CA ARG A 49 8.50 1.61 -6.64
C ARG A 49 9.29 2.43 -5.64
N LEU A 50 8.70 3.49 -5.08
CA LEU A 50 9.37 4.37 -4.13
C LEU A 50 9.86 3.61 -2.88
N VAL A 51 9.01 2.75 -2.30
CA VAL A 51 9.38 1.91 -1.15
C VAL A 51 10.51 0.94 -1.48
N MET A 52 10.57 0.46 -2.73
CA MET A 52 11.62 -0.47 -3.16
C MET A 52 12.96 0.22 -3.45
N THR A 53 12.95 1.51 -3.76
CA THR A 53 14.14 2.28 -4.10
C THR A 53 14.65 3.16 -2.96
N ASP A 54 13.82 3.47 -1.97
CA ASP A 54 14.14 4.36 -0.86
C ASP A 54 13.58 3.85 0.47
N ALA A 55 14.49 3.47 1.38
CA ALA A 55 14.15 2.98 2.71
C ALA A 55 13.51 4.06 3.60
N GLN A 56 13.79 5.35 3.37
CA GLN A 56 13.15 6.43 4.11
C GLN A 56 11.65 6.51 3.78
N VAL A 57 11.28 6.28 2.51
CA VAL A 57 9.87 6.17 2.11
C VAL A 57 9.20 4.99 2.81
N ALA A 58 9.89 3.85 2.93
CA ALA A 58 9.36 2.70 3.67
C ALA A 58 9.08 3.04 5.14
N ALA A 59 9.99 3.76 5.79
CA ALA A 59 9.83 4.20 7.18
C ALA A 59 8.67 5.20 7.35
N VAL A 60 8.58 6.22 6.49
CA VAL A 60 7.49 7.22 6.50
C VAL A 60 6.13 6.57 6.30
N LEU A 61 6.05 5.54 5.46
CA LEU A 61 4.82 4.80 5.19
C LEU A 61 4.58 3.64 6.18
N GLN A 62 5.43 3.49 7.20
CA GLN A 62 5.34 2.44 8.21
C GLN A 62 5.22 1.03 7.60
N VAL A 63 6.00 0.78 6.54
CA VAL A 63 6.02 -0.51 5.87
C VAL A 63 6.59 -1.56 6.82
N GLY A 64 5.81 -2.61 7.09
CA GLY A 64 6.17 -3.65 8.06
C GLY A 64 5.34 -3.59 9.34
N GLU A 65 4.82 -2.41 9.70
CA GLU A 65 4.00 -2.18 10.91
C GLU A 65 2.54 -2.64 10.75
N GLY A 66 2.26 -3.60 9.87
CA GLY A 66 0.91 -4.06 9.58
C GLY A 66 0.11 -3.20 8.61
N CYS A 67 -1.19 -3.47 8.49
CA CYS A 67 -2.05 -2.89 7.46
C CYS A 67 -2.88 -1.71 7.98
N CYS A 68 -2.81 -0.56 7.27
CA CYS A 68 -3.68 0.61 7.43
C CYS A 68 -5.19 0.30 7.45
N ARG A 69 -5.62 -0.77 6.77
CA ARG A 69 -7.02 -1.14 6.57
C ARG A 69 -7.21 -2.66 6.67
N PRO A 70 -7.07 -3.30 7.85
CA PRO A 70 -6.98 -4.76 7.98
C PRO A 70 -8.30 -5.50 7.68
N LEU A 71 -9.43 -4.78 7.70
CA LEU A 71 -10.77 -5.30 7.41
C LEU A 71 -11.23 -5.07 5.96
N ASN A 72 -10.40 -4.46 5.10
CA ASN A 72 -10.80 -4.24 3.71
C ASN A 72 -10.94 -5.57 2.95
N ARG A 73 -11.97 -5.66 2.09
CA ARG A 73 -12.31 -6.91 1.40
C ARG A 73 -11.30 -7.30 0.31
N TRP A 74 -10.53 -6.34 -0.24
CA TRP A 74 -9.55 -6.65 -1.29
C TRP A 74 -8.42 -7.56 -0.80
N ARG A 75 -8.19 -7.62 0.52
CA ARG A 75 -7.24 -8.56 1.13
C ARG A 75 -7.61 -10.03 0.93
N LYS A 76 -8.90 -10.34 0.76
CA LYS A 76 -9.40 -11.72 0.57
C LYS A 76 -9.28 -12.18 -0.89
N ASP A 77 -9.00 -11.26 -1.81
CA ASP A 77 -9.04 -11.48 -3.26
C ASP A 77 -8.02 -10.53 -3.89
N VAL A 78 -6.73 -10.81 -3.68
CA VAL A 78 -5.65 -9.96 -4.22
C VAL A 78 -5.56 -10.21 -5.72
N ARG A 79 -5.86 -9.18 -6.51
CA ARG A 79 -5.85 -9.19 -7.97
C ARG A 79 -5.63 -7.79 -8.52
N GLU A 80 -5.19 -7.73 -9.75
CA GLU A 80 -5.00 -6.47 -10.47
C GLU A 80 -6.35 -5.77 -10.70
N ARG A 81 -6.48 -4.55 -10.19
CA ARG A 81 -7.67 -3.67 -10.29
C ARG A 81 -7.36 -2.31 -10.91
N VAL A 82 -6.11 -1.91 -10.76
CA VAL A 82 -5.52 -0.63 -11.10
C VAL A 82 -4.55 -0.90 -12.26
N LYS A 83 -4.99 -0.64 -13.50
CA LYS A 83 -4.14 -0.66 -14.70
C LYS A 83 -3.02 0.40 -14.62
N PRO A 84 -1.81 0.16 -15.15
CA PRO A 84 -0.84 1.23 -15.36
C PRO A 84 -1.44 2.38 -16.19
N LEU A 85 -1.01 3.61 -15.92
CA LEU A 85 -1.21 4.73 -16.86
C LEU A 85 -0.22 4.57 -18.01
#